data_AF-A0A514WEG7-F1
#
_entry.id   AF-A0A514WEG7-F1
#
_cell.length_a   1.000
_cell.length_b   1.000
_cell.length_c   1.000
_cell.angle_alpha   90.00
_cell.angle_beta   90.00
_cell.angle_gamma   90.00
#
_symmetry.space_group_name_H-M   'P 1'
#
loop_
_entity.id
_entity.type
_entity.pdbx_description
1 polymer ?
#
loop_
_entity_poly.entity_id
_entity_poly.type
_entity_poly.pdbx_seq_one_letter_code
_entity_poly.pdbx_strand_id
1 'polypeptide(L)'
;MRASHAILSLILAGLPAFAAAAPQPLGPLLQGPGGAIVITGCPPGGDHDETCRAIAASGPDGPVTMGSGYMQVSLLWSQTASSGEPNALVLGGYGGSGGKADLYAVTFAPQLAYRRIGGERFDSVTVSKAPGPLHLNLPFDVEFFNGAPHAGAIVVPLPVIWTGDDFAVDLARLTSRTYSASEFDFRVLAVGAELAAWQDKAYPARRLYPPEAGGGTPVAATALVEMMLTGHADQARDLLDRSWPRDREQADKPVEGKTAFWAALCKAVVQEPSWTRFGLDRLPHADLIERAAKAS
;
A
#
# COMPACT_ATOMS: atom_id res chain seq x y z
N MET A 1 26.86 56.31 -30.46
CA MET A 1 25.41 56.39 -30.22
C MET A 1 24.84 54.98 -30.28
N ARG A 2 24.06 54.59 -29.25
CA ARG A 2 22.88 53.70 -29.26
C ARG A 2 22.98 52.36 -29.99
N ALA A 3 22.46 51.23 -29.53
CA ALA A 3 21.75 50.82 -28.33
C ALA A 3 21.55 49.30 -28.54
N SER A 4 21.66 48.49 -27.49
CA SER A 4 21.04 47.16 -27.45
C SER A 4 20.93 46.74 -25.99
N HIS A 5 19.88 47.23 -25.34
CA HIS A 5 19.25 46.61 -24.18
C HIS A 5 17.91 46.02 -24.65
N ALA A 6 17.43 45.00 -23.95
CA ALA A 6 16.39 44.03 -24.35
C ALA A 6 17.02 42.93 -25.21
N ILE A 7 17.03 41.66 -24.79
CA ILE A 7 15.91 40.90 -24.23
C ILE A 7 16.50 39.91 -23.20
N LEU A 8 16.30 40.17 -21.90
CA LEU A 8 16.58 39.19 -20.84
C LEU A 8 15.49 39.31 -19.77
N SER A 9 14.22 39.30 -20.19
CA SER A 9 13.09 39.46 -19.26
C SER A 9 11.81 38.84 -19.82
N LEU A 10 11.83 37.55 -20.18
CA LEU A 10 10.58 36.84 -20.51
C LEU A 10 10.68 35.30 -20.42
N ILE A 11 11.44 34.78 -19.45
CA ILE A 11 11.41 33.36 -19.08
C ILE A 11 11.38 33.27 -17.54
N LEU A 12 10.31 33.76 -16.91
CA LEU A 12 10.06 33.56 -15.49
C LEU A 12 8.56 33.47 -15.13
N ALA A 13 7.66 33.54 -16.12
CA ALA A 13 6.21 33.53 -15.92
C ALA A 13 5.52 32.22 -16.37
N GLY A 14 6.28 31.15 -16.64
CA GLY A 14 5.76 29.90 -17.20
C GLY A 14 6.10 28.63 -16.43
N LEU A 15 6.74 28.75 -15.26
CA LEU A 15 6.89 27.60 -14.37
C LEU A 15 5.59 27.49 -13.57
N PRO A 16 4.90 26.33 -13.55
CA PRO A 16 3.85 26.12 -12.57
C PRO A 16 4.51 26.32 -11.21
N ALA A 17 4.10 27.37 -10.49
CA ALA A 17 4.39 27.47 -9.09
C ALA A 17 3.78 26.21 -8.48
N PHE A 18 4.63 25.26 -8.10
CA PHE A 18 4.24 24.21 -7.18
C PHE A 18 3.84 24.94 -5.91
N ALA A 19 2.55 25.26 -5.81
CA ALA A 19 1.98 25.79 -4.58
C ALA A 19 2.31 24.73 -3.52
N ALA A 20 3.12 25.11 -2.54
CA ALA A 20 3.28 24.30 -1.35
C ALA A 20 1.86 24.00 -0.85
N ALA A 21 1.57 22.72 -0.60
CA ALA A 21 0.26 22.32 -0.09
C ALA A 21 -0.03 23.17 1.15
N ALA A 22 -1.17 23.85 1.15
CA ALA A 22 -1.55 24.66 2.30
C ALA A 22 -1.61 23.78 3.56
N PRO A 23 -1.19 24.29 4.73
CA PRO A 23 -1.27 23.52 5.96
C PRO A 23 -2.70 23.04 6.20
N GLN A 24 -2.87 21.80 6.64
CA GLN A 24 -4.18 21.25 6.98
C GLN A 24 -4.91 22.20 7.95
N PRO A 25 -6.20 22.52 7.78
CA PRO A 25 -6.91 23.36 8.74
C PRO A 25 -7.07 22.66 10.10
N LEU A 26 -6.99 23.43 11.19
CA LEU A 26 -7.38 22.98 12.53
C LEU A 26 -8.91 22.96 12.66
N GLY A 27 -9.42 22.13 13.56
CA GLY A 27 -10.85 22.07 13.88
C GLY A 27 -11.46 20.68 13.80
N PRO A 28 -12.80 20.59 13.86
CA PRO A 28 -13.49 19.31 13.90
C PRO A 28 -13.40 18.57 12.56
N LEU A 29 -13.04 17.29 12.63
CA LEU A 29 -13.13 16.34 11.54
C LEU A 29 -14.42 15.50 11.65
N LEU A 30 -14.82 15.17 12.88
CA LEU A 30 -16.06 14.48 13.22
C LEU A 30 -16.55 15.02 14.56
N GLN A 31 -17.85 15.29 14.70
CA GLN A 31 -18.44 15.73 15.97
C GLN A 31 -19.85 15.16 16.12
N GLY A 32 -20.15 14.56 17.27
CA GLY A 32 -21.47 13.99 17.54
C GLY A 32 -21.71 13.69 19.03
N PRO A 33 -22.87 13.12 19.38
CA PRO A 33 -23.27 12.89 20.77
C PRO A 33 -22.35 11.95 21.56
N GLY A 34 -21.64 11.05 20.86
CA GLY A 34 -20.71 10.10 21.49
C GLY A 34 -19.29 10.62 21.66
N GLY A 35 -18.91 11.68 20.95
CA GLY A 35 -17.52 12.17 20.95
C GLY A 35 -17.18 13.00 19.72
N ALA A 36 -15.93 13.41 19.63
CA ALA A 36 -15.42 14.16 18.49
C ALA A 36 -14.02 13.68 18.09
N ILE A 37 -13.66 13.90 16.83
CA ILE A 37 -12.29 13.84 16.34
C ILE A 37 -11.97 15.22 15.80
N VAL A 38 -10.87 15.78 16.28
CA VAL A 38 -10.43 17.15 16.00
C VAL A 38 -8.97 17.14 15.56
N ILE A 39 -8.68 17.96 14.56
CA ILE A 39 -7.33 18.30 14.13
C ILE A 39 -6.86 19.47 14.99
N THR A 40 -5.76 19.26 15.69
CA THR A 40 -5.17 20.21 16.64
C THR A 40 -3.72 20.52 16.26
N GLY A 41 -3.12 21.54 16.88
CA GLY A 41 -1.68 21.73 16.80
C GLY A 41 -0.95 20.61 17.57
N CYS A 42 0.31 20.36 17.21
CA CYS A 42 1.12 19.38 17.90
C CYS A 42 1.31 19.74 19.39
N PRO A 43 1.33 18.73 20.29
CA PRO A 43 1.56 18.98 21.70
C PRO A 43 2.99 19.52 21.96
N PRO A 44 3.20 20.28 23.05
CA PRO A 44 4.52 20.79 23.39
C PRO A 44 5.52 19.65 23.65
N GLY A 45 6.76 19.82 23.17
CA GLY A 45 7.85 18.83 23.34
C GLY A 45 8.22 18.02 22.09
N GLY A 46 7.64 18.32 20.93
CA GLY A 46 7.98 17.76 19.60
C GLY A 46 8.08 18.84 18.54
N ASP A 47 7.78 18.54 17.26
CA ASP A 47 7.62 19.54 16.20
C ASP A 47 6.46 20.50 16.52
N HIS A 48 6.65 21.81 16.36
CA HIS A 48 5.77 22.83 16.95
C HIS A 48 5.50 24.03 16.04
N ASP A 49 5.85 23.95 14.76
CA ASP A 49 5.49 24.99 13.81
C ASP A 49 4.00 24.96 13.43
N GLU A 50 3.57 26.00 12.73
CA GLU A 50 2.19 26.20 12.29
C GLU A 50 1.68 25.15 11.29
N THR A 51 2.55 24.25 10.81
CA THR A 51 2.21 23.19 9.85
C THR A 51 2.14 21.81 10.52
N CYS A 52 2.67 21.66 11.73
CA CYS A 52 2.53 20.44 12.52
C CYS A 52 1.07 20.21 12.98
N ARG A 53 0.57 19.00 12.81
CA ARG A 53 -0.80 18.60 13.16
C ARG A 53 -0.84 17.43 14.09
N ALA A 54 -1.83 17.42 14.97
CA ALA A 54 -2.17 16.28 15.81
C ALA A 54 -3.63 15.90 15.62
N ILE A 55 -3.90 14.61 15.70
CA ILE A 55 -5.24 14.04 15.70
C ILE A 55 -5.60 13.77 17.15
N ALA A 56 -6.64 14.44 17.65
CA ALA A 56 -7.18 14.19 18.98
C ALA A 56 -8.61 13.67 18.87
N ALA A 57 -8.93 12.67 19.68
CA ALA A 57 -10.30 12.21 19.87
C ALA A 57 -10.76 12.59 21.27
N SER A 58 -12.02 13.00 21.43
CA SER A 58 -12.62 13.25 22.73
C SER A 58 -13.81 12.32 22.92
N GLY A 59 -13.88 11.73 24.12
CA GLY A 59 -15.01 10.95 24.60
C GLY A 59 -15.42 11.40 26.00
N PRO A 60 -16.23 10.59 26.71
CA PRO A 60 -16.70 10.90 28.07
C PRO A 60 -15.57 11.18 29.07
N ASP A 61 -14.43 10.51 28.92
CA ASP A 61 -13.28 10.60 29.84
C ASP A 61 -12.30 11.75 29.51
N GLY A 62 -12.58 12.52 28.45
CA GLY A 62 -11.75 13.64 28.00
C GLY A 62 -11.03 13.39 26.66
N PRO A 63 -10.17 14.33 26.25
CA PRO A 63 -9.43 14.25 24.99
C PRO A 63 -8.17 13.38 25.09
N VAL A 64 -7.89 12.62 24.04
CA VAL A 64 -6.68 11.83 23.86
C VAL A 64 -6.06 12.17 22.50
N THR A 65 -4.77 12.54 22.50
CA THR A 65 -3.98 12.70 21.27
C THR A 65 -3.59 11.32 20.76
N MET A 66 -4.06 10.97 19.56
CA MET A 66 -3.83 9.66 18.95
C MET A 66 -2.53 9.61 18.15
N GLY A 67 -2.16 10.74 17.53
CA GLY A 67 -0.93 10.91 16.77
C GLY A 67 -0.64 12.37 16.43
N SER A 68 0.61 12.68 16.10
CA SER A 68 1.08 14.02 15.76
C SER A 68 2.26 14.02 14.77
N GLY A 69 2.44 15.12 14.05
CA GLY A 69 3.53 15.34 13.09
C GLY A 69 3.09 16.17 11.88
N TYR A 70 3.93 16.24 10.85
CA TYR A 70 3.60 16.85 9.56
C TYR A 70 2.65 15.95 8.78
N MET A 71 1.34 16.05 9.04
CA MET A 71 0.35 15.15 8.45
C MET A 71 -0.86 15.84 7.83
N GLN A 72 -1.37 15.24 6.76
CA GLN A 72 -2.69 15.47 6.19
C GLN A 72 -3.66 14.47 6.81
N VAL A 73 -4.78 14.96 7.35
CA VAL A 73 -5.72 14.14 8.10
C VAL A 73 -7.03 14.01 7.32
N SER A 74 -7.52 12.79 7.13
CA SER A 74 -8.76 12.49 6.41
C SER A 74 -9.65 11.53 7.19
N LEU A 75 -10.96 11.81 7.21
CA LEU A 75 -11.96 10.85 7.70
C LEU A 75 -12.30 9.90 6.56
N LEU A 76 -11.96 8.62 6.71
CA LEU A 76 -12.25 7.62 5.67
C LEU A 76 -13.68 7.08 5.80
N TRP A 77 -14.15 6.95 7.04
CA TRP A 77 -15.47 6.37 7.33
C TRP A 77 -15.91 6.71 8.75
N SER A 78 -17.21 6.76 8.99
CA SER A 78 -17.78 6.89 10.35
C SER A 78 -19.18 6.30 10.48
N GLN A 79 -19.56 5.98 11.72
CA GLN A 79 -20.89 5.58 12.13
C GLN A 79 -21.22 6.01 13.57
N THR A 80 -22.50 6.22 13.86
CA THR A 80 -22.97 6.78 15.13
C THR A 80 -22.99 5.76 16.27
N ALA A 81 -23.29 4.49 15.99
CA ALA A 81 -23.29 3.41 16.97
C ALA A 81 -23.22 2.05 16.27
N SER A 82 -22.36 1.15 16.74
CA SER A 82 -22.48 -0.28 16.45
C SER A 82 -21.98 -1.10 17.64
N SER A 83 -22.53 -2.30 17.79
CA SER A 83 -22.03 -3.28 18.75
C SER A 83 -20.83 -4.00 18.13
N GLY A 84 -19.62 -3.52 18.46
CA GLY A 84 -18.38 -4.27 18.20
C GLY A 84 -17.46 -3.73 17.09
N GLU A 85 -17.77 -2.60 16.46
CA GLU A 85 -16.89 -1.97 15.46
C GLU A 85 -16.48 -0.56 15.88
N PRO A 86 -15.41 0.01 15.28
CA PRO A 86 -15.08 1.41 15.47
C PRO A 86 -16.24 2.32 15.02
N ASN A 87 -16.30 3.48 15.65
CA ASN A 87 -17.15 4.58 15.24
C ASN A 87 -16.57 5.37 14.08
N ALA A 88 -15.24 5.37 13.91
CA ALA A 88 -14.59 6.09 12.83
C ALA A 88 -13.28 5.46 12.39
N LEU A 89 -12.94 5.66 11.13
CA LEU A 89 -11.63 5.40 10.56
C LEU A 89 -11.03 6.73 10.10
N VAL A 90 -9.86 7.07 10.62
CA VAL A 90 -9.15 8.30 10.30
C VAL A 90 -7.76 7.98 9.80
N LEU A 91 -7.36 8.63 8.71
CA LEU A 91 -6.04 8.52 8.13
C LEU A 91 -5.21 9.77 8.47
N GLY A 92 -4.04 9.59 9.06
CA GLY A 92 -3.02 10.63 9.22
C GLY A 92 -1.83 10.37 8.30
N GLY A 93 -1.82 10.97 7.11
CA GLY A 93 -0.78 10.78 6.10
C GLY A 93 0.37 11.76 6.27
N TYR A 94 1.61 11.27 6.32
CA TYR A 94 2.81 12.08 6.58
C TYR A 94 3.38 12.82 5.35
N GLY A 95 2.66 12.78 4.22
CA GLY A 95 3.12 13.31 2.95
C GLY A 95 4.26 12.52 2.30
N GLY A 96 4.70 12.98 1.13
CA GLY A 96 5.72 12.31 0.32
C GLY A 96 5.17 11.28 -0.66
N SER A 97 5.97 10.89 -1.65
CA SER A 97 5.56 9.97 -2.72
C SER A 97 5.32 8.53 -2.26
N GLY A 98 5.71 8.19 -1.04
CA GLY A 98 5.58 6.83 -0.49
C GLY A 98 4.23 6.52 0.15
N GLY A 99 3.35 7.52 0.32
CA GLY A 99 2.03 7.31 0.94
C GLY A 99 2.08 6.82 2.39
N LYS A 100 3.16 7.16 3.14
CA LYS A 100 3.30 6.81 4.56
C LYS A 100 2.17 7.42 5.37
N ALA A 101 1.48 6.61 6.16
CA ALA A 101 0.40 7.09 7.02
C ALA A 101 0.18 6.20 8.24
N ASP A 102 -0.59 6.74 9.17
CA ASP A 102 -1.28 5.96 10.18
C ASP A 102 -2.78 5.90 9.92
N LEU A 103 -3.35 4.71 10.02
CA LEU A 103 -4.78 4.49 10.13
C LEU A 103 -5.18 4.33 11.60
N TYR A 104 -6.17 5.11 12.01
CA TYR A 104 -6.76 5.10 13.35
C TYR A 104 -8.19 4.58 13.29
N ALA A 105 -8.47 3.48 13.97
CA ALA A 105 -9.83 3.02 14.25
C ALA A 105 -10.24 3.50 15.64
N VAL A 106 -11.27 4.35 15.69
CA VAL A 106 -11.67 5.07 16.91
C VAL A 106 -13.03 4.59 17.38
N THR A 107 -13.13 4.27 18.67
CA THR A 107 -14.35 3.86 19.36
C THR A 107 -14.60 4.82 20.52
N PHE A 108 -15.78 5.42 20.59
CA PHE A 108 -16.08 6.44 21.61
C PHE A 108 -16.75 5.89 22.87
N ALA A 109 -17.48 4.77 22.76
CA ALA A 109 -18.28 4.21 23.85
C ALA A 109 -18.01 2.70 24.00
N PRO A 110 -18.08 2.15 25.23
CA PRO A 110 -18.42 2.81 26.49
C PRO A 110 -17.30 3.72 27.05
N GLN A 111 -16.08 3.57 26.55
CA GLN A 111 -14.91 4.39 26.88
C GLN A 111 -14.17 4.73 25.58
N LEU A 112 -13.50 5.87 25.55
CA LEU A 112 -12.70 6.24 24.38
C LEU A 112 -11.53 5.25 24.23
N ALA A 113 -11.47 4.59 23.07
CA ALA A 113 -10.39 3.69 22.70
C ALA A 113 -10.04 3.88 21.23
N TYR A 114 -8.79 3.60 20.86
CA TYR A 114 -8.40 3.57 19.46
C TYR A 114 -7.34 2.52 19.19
N ARG A 115 -7.32 2.03 17.95
CA ARG A 115 -6.26 1.20 17.39
C ARG A 115 -5.55 1.94 16.28
N ARG A 116 -4.22 1.84 16.27
CA ARG A 116 -3.36 2.45 15.26
C ARG A 116 -2.68 1.37 14.42
N ILE A 117 -2.68 1.56 13.11
CA ILE A 117 -1.86 0.81 12.15
C ILE A 117 -1.04 1.83 11.37
N GLY A 118 0.29 1.74 11.48
CA GLY A 118 1.19 2.49 10.61
C GLY A 118 1.59 1.65 9.40
N GLY A 119 1.80 2.30 8.25
CA GLY A 119 2.29 1.64 7.04
C GLY A 119 2.58 2.60 5.89
N GLU A 120 2.80 2.00 4.72
CA GLU A 120 3.14 2.68 3.45
C GLU A 120 2.07 2.45 2.39
N ARG A 121 1.97 3.36 1.43
CA ARG A 121 0.95 3.37 0.36
C ARG A 121 -0.50 3.45 0.84
N PHE A 122 -0.73 4.06 2.00
CA PHE A 122 -2.08 4.18 2.58
C PHE A 122 -2.96 5.18 1.81
N ASP A 123 -2.41 5.89 0.83
CA ASP A 123 -3.14 6.63 -0.19
C ASP A 123 -4.03 5.73 -1.07
N SER A 124 -3.78 4.42 -1.09
CA SER A 124 -4.61 3.42 -1.78
C SER A 124 -5.68 2.76 -0.91
N VAL A 125 -5.77 3.12 0.38
CA VAL A 125 -6.75 2.53 1.30
C VAL A 125 -8.16 2.85 0.84
N THR A 126 -8.98 1.80 0.71
CA THR A 126 -10.40 1.94 0.39
C THR A 126 -11.24 1.32 1.48
N VAL A 127 -12.38 1.96 1.80
CA VAL A 127 -13.36 1.46 2.77
C VAL A 127 -14.65 1.14 2.03
N SER A 128 -15.19 -0.06 2.23
CA SER A 128 -16.45 -0.47 1.62
C SER A 128 -17.47 -0.85 2.69
N LYS A 129 -18.69 -0.32 2.58
CA LYS A 129 -19.80 -0.71 3.45
C LYS A 129 -20.57 -1.87 2.82
N ALA A 130 -20.31 -3.08 3.28
CA ALA A 130 -21.13 -4.26 3.03
C ALA A 130 -22.02 -4.54 4.27
N PRO A 131 -23.10 -5.33 4.14
CA PRO A 131 -23.76 -5.90 5.31
C PRO A 131 -22.78 -6.79 6.07
N GLY A 132 -22.62 -6.57 7.38
CA GLY A 132 -21.66 -7.31 8.21
C GLY A 132 -20.52 -6.43 8.72
N PRO A 133 -19.31 -7.01 8.94
CA PRO A 133 -18.20 -6.27 9.52
C PRO A 133 -17.70 -5.15 8.61
N LEU A 134 -17.07 -4.13 9.18
CA LEU A 134 -16.39 -3.08 8.44
C LEU A 134 -15.26 -3.66 7.56
N HIS A 135 -15.38 -3.50 6.25
CA HIS A 135 -14.40 -3.97 5.27
C HIS A 135 -13.51 -2.84 4.77
N LEU A 136 -12.21 -3.12 4.67
CA LEU A 136 -11.23 -2.24 4.06
C LEU A 136 -10.35 -3.05 3.09
N ASN A 137 -9.73 -2.36 2.13
CA ASN A 137 -8.54 -2.88 1.49
C ASN A 137 -7.34 -2.08 1.98
N LEU A 138 -6.38 -2.77 2.61
CA LEU A 138 -5.10 -2.19 3.00
C LEU A 138 -4.04 -2.54 1.95
N PRO A 139 -3.06 -1.66 1.69
CA PRO A 139 -1.96 -1.98 0.80
C PRO A 139 -1.08 -3.07 1.42
N PHE A 140 -0.75 -4.10 0.64
CA PHE A 140 0.44 -4.92 0.85
C PHE A 140 1.52 -4.39 -0.08
N ASP A 141 2.49 -3.70 0.50
CA ASP A 141 3.51 -2.97 -0.23
C ASP A 141 4.84 -3.70 -0.18
N VAL A 142 5.24 -4.30 -1.30
CA VAL A 142 6.56 -4.88 -1.46
C VAL A 142 7.45 -3.86 -2.19
N GLU A 143 8.24 -3.15 -1.41
CA GLU A 143 9.29 -2.25 -1.91
C GLU A 143 10.64 -2.99 -2.06
N PHE A 144 11.56 -2.40 -2.83
CA PHE A 144 12.98 -2.83 -2.96
C PHE A 144 13.21 -4.25 -3.50
N PHE A 145 12.22 -4.85 -4.16
CA PHE A 145 12.40 -6.09 -4.89
C PHE A 145 13.56 -5.97 -5.90
N ASN A 146 14.50 -6.92 -5.87
CA ASN A 146 15.78 -6.92 -6.62
C ASN A 146 16.75 -5.77 -6.31
N GLY A 147 16.64 -5.13 -5.13
CA GLY A 147 17.65 -4.18 -4.64
C GLY A 147 17.72 -2.84 -5.40
N ALA A 148 16.74 -2.57 -6.26
CA ALA A 148 16.63 -1.31 -6.98
C ALA A 148 15.52 -0.44 -6.36
N PRO A 149 15.85 0.70 -5.72
CA PRO A 149 14.85 1.61 -5.14
C PRO A 149 13.91 2.25 -6.18
N HIS A 150 14.18 2.06 -7.47
CA HIS A 150 13.36 2.55 -8.59
C HIS A 150 12.59 1.44 -9.33
N ALA A 151 12.66 0.18 -8.88
CA ALA A 151 11.97 -0.94 -9.53
C ALA A 151 10.44 -0.86 -9.43
N GLY A 152 9.90 0.16 -8.76
CA GLY A 152 8.47 0.31 -8.49
C GLY A 152 8.06 -0.50 -7.28
N ALA A 153 7.05 0.01 -6.56
CA ALA A 153 6.43 -0.71 -5.45
C ALA A 153 5.39 -1.68 -5.99
N ILE A 154 5.37 -2.91 -5.46
CA ILE A 154 4.30 -3.86 -5.75
C ILE A 154 3.23 -3.66 -4.70
N VAL A 155 2.12 -3.02 -5.08
CA VAL A 155 1.00 -2.75 -4.18
C VAL A 155 -0.16 -3.67 -4.56
N VAL A 156 -0.48 -4.62 -3.68
CA VAL A 156 -1.63 -5.50 -3.82
C VAL A 156 -2.64 -5.20 -2.71
N PRO A 157 -3.93 -4.98 -3.03
CA PRO A 157 -4.93 -4.74 -2.00
C PRO A 157 -5.20 -6.02 -1.18
N LEU A 158 -4.99 -5.94 0.14
CA LEU A 158 -5.40 -6.96 1.09
C LEU A 158 -6.77 -6.64 1.66
N PRO A 159 -7.78 -7.50 1.43
CA PRO A 159 -9.08 -7.35 2.05
C PRO A 159 -8.95 -7.65 3.54
N VAL A 160 -9.31 -6.68 4.38
CA VAL A 160 -9.34 -6.81 5.83
C VAL A 160 -10.73 -6.48 6.35
N ILE A 161 -11.05 -7.07 7.48
CA ILE A 161 -12.27 -6.83 8.24
C ILE A 161 -11.92 -6.41 9.65
N TRP A 162 -12.78 -5.57 10.23
CA TRP A 162 -12.78 -5.39 11.66
C TRP A 162 -13.34 -6.63 12.35
N THR A 163 -12.59 -7.20 13.31
CA THR A 163 -13.06 -8.33 14.09
C THR A 163 -12.53 -8.27 15.53
N GLY A 164 -13.44 -8.39 16.50
CA GLY A 164 -13.12 -8.12 17.90
C GLY A 164 -12.66 -6.67 18.08
N ASP A 165 -11.37 -6.48 18.38
CA ASP A 165 -10.76 -5.18 18.68
C ASP A 165 -9.58 -4.83 17.76
N ASP A 166 -9.42 -5.50 16.61
CA ASP A 166 -8.38 -5.21 15.62
C ASP A 166 -8.85 -5.56 14.20
N PHE A 167 -7.99 -5.30 13.22
CA PHE A 167 -8.13 -5.72 11.85
C PHE A 167 -7.58 -7.12 11.66
N ALA A 168 -8.33 -7.96 10.95
CA ALA A 168 -7.87 -9.25 10.47
C ALA A 168 -8.08 -9.35 8.96
N VAL A 169 -7.27 -10.16 8.29
CA VAL A 169 -7.50 -10.48 6.88
C VAL A 169 -8.83 -11.21 6.71
N ASP A 170 -9.59 -10.81 5.69
CA ASP A 170 -10.78 -11.52 5.24
C ASP A 170 -10.33 -12.72 4.38
N LEU A 171 -9.93 -13.82 5.04
CA LEU A 171 -9.40 -15.01 4.36
C LEU A 171 -10.38 -15.58 3.33
N ALA A 172 -11.69 -15.56 3.63
CA ALA A 172 -12.70 -16.06 2.73
C ALA A 172 -12.72 -15.24 1.43
N ARG A 173 -12.71 -13.91 1.53
CA ARG A 173 -12.64 -13.04 0.36
C ARG A 173 -11.29 -13.15 -0.36
N LEU A 174 -10.19 -13.19 0.39
CA LEU A 174 -8.84 -13.27 -0.16
C LEU A 174 -8.62 -14.56 -0.99
N THR A 175 -9.15 -15.69 -0.51
CA THR A 175 -8.99 -17.00 -1.18
C THR A 175 -10.15 -17.37 -2.12
N SER A 176 -11.18 -16.52 -2.22
CA SER A 176 -12.34 -16.78 -3.10
C SER A 176 -12.00 -16.72 -4.59
N ARG A 177 -10.91 -16.05 -4.95
CA ARG A 177 -10.51 -15.91 -6.35
C ARG A 177 -10.03 -17.25 -6.89
N THR A 178 -10.52 -17.61 -8.06
CA THR A 178 -10.01 -18.74 -8.84
C THR A 178 -9.51 -18.25 -10.18
N TYR A 179 -8.38 -18.76 -10.65
CA TYR A 179 -7.82 -18.42 -11.96
C TYR A 179 -8.33 -19.41 -13.01
N SER A 180 -9.07 -18.91 -13.99
CA SER A 180 -9.47 -19.73 -15.15
C SER A 180 -8.26 -20.08 -16.01
N ALA A 181 -8.31 -21.16 -16.77
CA ALA A 181 -7.23 -21.54 -17.70
C ALA A 181 -6.91 -20.41 -18.69
N SER A 182 -7.94 -19.72 -19.22
CA SER A 182 -7.77 -18.58 -20.12
C SER A 182 -7.11 -17.37 -19.44
N GLU A 183 -7.46 -17.08 -18.19
CA GLU A 183 -6.81 -16.01 -17.43
C GLU A 183 -5.35 -16.35 -17.16
N PHE A 184 -5.09 -17.60 -16.79
CA PHE A 184 -3.74 -18.10 -16.53
C PHE A 184 -2.86 -18.03 -17.78
N ASP A 185 -3.35 -18.50 -18.93
CA ASP A 185 -2.60 -18.44 -20.19
C ASP A 185 -2.33 -17.00 -20.63
N PHE A 186 -3.28 -16.08 -20.41
CA PHE A 186 -3.05 -14.65 -20.64
C PHE A 186 -1.93 -14.11 -19.73
N ARG A 187 -1.94 -14.45 -18.44
CA ARG A 187 -0.87 -14.07 -17.50
C ARG A 187 0.48 -14.64 -17.93
N VAL A 188 0.52 -15.89 -18.43
CA VAL A 188 1.76 -16.50 -18.94
C VAL A 188 2.37 -15.65 -20.06
N LEU A 189 1.54 -15.20 -21.01
CA LEU A 189 1.98 -14.34 -22.11
C LEU A 189 2.48 -12.98 -21.61
N ALA A 190 1.73 -12.32 -20.72
CA ALA A 190 2.07 -11.00 -20.22
C ALA A 190 3.35 -11.00 -19.37
N VAL A 191 3.45 -11.95 -18.42
CA VAL A 191 4.62 -12.13 -17.56
C VAL A 191 5.83 -12.52 -18.39
N GLY A 192 5.67 -13.43 -19.36
CA GLY A 192 6.76 -13.86 -20.24
C GLY A 192 7.32 -12.72 -21.09
N ALA A 193 6.44 -11.87 -21.64
CA ALA A 193 6.85 -10.70 -22.40
C ALA A 193 7.65 -9.70 -21.55
N GLU A 194 7.23 -9.45 -20.30
CA GLU A 194 7.97 -8.56 -19.40
C GLU A 194 9.31 -9.15 -18.96
N LEU A 195 9.34 -10.43 -18.60
CA LEU A 195 10.58 -11.13 -18.22
C LEU A 195 11.58 -11.19 -19.38
N ALA A 196 11.12 -11.38 -20.62
CA ALA A 196 11.97 -11.30 -21.81
C ALA A 196 12.50 -9.88 -22.03
N ALA A 197 11.66 -8.86 -21.89
CA ALA A 197 12.10 -7.46 -22.00
C ALA A 197 13.18 -7.08 -20.97
N TRP A 198 13.14 -7.66 -19.77
CA TRP A 198 14.21 -7.50 -18.77
C TRP A 198 15.55 -8.11 -19.22
N GLN A 199 15.54 -9.16 -20.06
CA GLN A 199 16.77 -9.79 -20.56
C GLN A 199 17.52 -8.91 -21.55
N ASP A 200 16.79 -8.19 -22.40
CA ASP A 200 17.36 -7.38 -23.48
C ASP A 200 17.95 -6.04 -23.00
N LYS A 201 18.07 -5.81 -21.68
CA LYS A 201 18.40 -4.49 -21.07
C LYS A 201 17.49 -3.36 -21.55
N ALA A 202 16.31 -3.68 -22.08
CA ALA A 202 15.31 -2.71 -22.49
C ALA A 202 14.48 -2.31 -21.27
N TYR A 203 15.12 -1.70 -20.26
CA TYR A 203 14.39 -1.02 -19.19
C TYR A 203 14.36 0.50 -19.39
N PRO A 204 13.17 1.12 -19.35
CA PRO A 204 11.83 0.49 -19.31
C PRO A 204 11.22 0.37 -20.72
N ALA A 205 10.85 -0.85 -21.13
CA ALA A 205 10.08 -1.12 -22.34
C ALA A 205 8.69 -0.44 -22.30
N ARG A 206 8.21 0.07 -23.45
CA ARG A 206 6.89 0.69 -23.61
C ARG A 206 5.77 -0.30 -23.25
N ARG A 207 4.92 0.07 -22.29
CA ARG A 207 3.74 -0.68 -21.82
C ARG A 207 2.76 -1.00 -22.97
N LEU A 208 2.35 -2.27 -23.09
CA LEU A 208 1.22 -2.71 -23.92
C LEU A 208 -0.05 -2.86 -23.05
N TYR A 209 -0.70 -1.73 -22.76
CA TYR A 209 -2.13 -1.57 -22.39
C TYR A 209 -2.70 -2.15 -21.06
N PRO A 210 -3.73 -1.51 -20.44
CA PRO A 210 -4.04 -0.08 -20.39
C PRO A 210 -3.37 0.64 -19.19
N PRO A 211 -3.31 1.99 -19.23
CA PRO A 211 -2.65 2.81 -18.22
C PRO A 211 -3.65 3.21 -17.14
N GLU A 212 -3.83 2.39 -16.10
CA GLU A 212 -4.37 2.92 -14.85
C GLU A 212 -3.22 3.57 -14.05
N ALA A 213 -3.49 4.79 -13.61
CA ALA A 213 -2.52 5.76 -13.15
C ALA A 213 -1.83 5.33 -11.86
N GLY A 214 -0.52 5.11 -11.90
CA GLY A 214 0.29 4.88 -10.70
C GLY A 214 1.58 4.11 -10.96
N GLY A 215 2.70 4.84 -10.94
CA GLY A 215 4.10 4.43 -10.74
C GLY A 215 4.58 2.98 -10.96
N GLY A 216 5.38 2.75 -12.00
CA GLY A 216 6.63 1.98 -11.91
C GLY A 216 6.61 0.46 -11.65
N THR A 217 5.49 -0.15 -11.27
CA THR A 217 5.46 -1.56 -10.83
C THR A 217 5.62 -2.54 -12.00
N PRO A 218 6.43 -3.61 -11.86
CA PRO A 218 6.52 -4.64 -12.89
C PRO A 218 5.33 -5.62 -12.83
N VAL A 219 4.70 -5.85 -13.98
CA VAL A 219 3.51 -6.71 -14.19
C VAL A 219 3.75 -8.13 -13.67
N ALA A 220 4.95 -8.67 -13.90
CA ALA A 220 5.36 -10.00 -13.49
C ALA A 220 5.32 -10.13 -11.96
N ALA A 221 5.94 -9.18 -11.25
CA ALA A 221 6.02 -9.26 -9.80
C ALA A 221 4.64 -9.03 -9.15
N THR A 222 3.84 -8.08 -9.66
CA THR A 222 2.45 -7.89 -9.20
C THR A 222 1.60 -9.13 -9.40
N ALA A 223 1.64 -9.74 -10.59
CA ALA A 223 0.85 -10.93 -10.88
C ALA A 223 1.21 -12.10 -9.95
N LEU A 224 2.51 -12.30 -9.70
CA LEU A 224 2.99 -13.36 -8.82
C LEU A 224 2.61 -13.10 -7.36
N VAL A 225 2.80 -11.88 -6.84
CA VAL A 225 2.43 -11.52 -5.46
C VAL A 225 0.92 -11.58 -5.27
N GLU A 226 0.12 -11.12 -6.24
CA GLU A 226 -1.34 -11.24 -6.19
C GLU A 226 -1.79 -12.71 -6.07
N MET A 227 -1.20 -13.59 -6.87
CA MET A 227 -1.50 -15.03 -6.81
C MET A 227 -1.04 -15.67 -5.48
N MET A 228 0.15 -15.30 -4.98
CA MET A 228 0.64 -15.74 -3.66
C MET A 228 -0.33 -15.33 -2.54
N LEU A 229 -0.71 -14.06 -2.48
CA LEU A 229 -1.56 -13.52 -1.42
C LEU A 229 -3.00 -14.07 -1.47
N THR A 230 -3.48 -14.49 -2.65
CA THR A 230 -4.80 -15.12 -2.80
C THR A 230 -4.79 -16.64 -2.58
N GLY A 231 -3.67 -17.21 -2.11
CA GLY A 231 -3.56 -18.64 -1.78
C GLY A 231 -3.21 -19.56 -2.94
N HIS A 232 -2.72 -19.02 -4.05
CA HIS A 232 -2.37 -19.76 -5.27
C HIS A 232 -0.86 -19.71 -5.55
N ALA A 233 -0.04 -19.87 -4.50
CA ALA A 233 1.42 -19.78 -4.61
C ALA A 233 2.02 -20.89 -5.49
N ASP A 234 1.38 -22.06 -5.55
CA ASP A 234 1.71 -23.15 -6.45
C ASP A 234 1.49 -22.75 -7.92
N GLN A 235 0.34 -22.14 -8.23
CA GLN A 235 0.04 -21.63 -9.56
C GLN A 235 0.91 -20.42 -9.92
N ALA A 236 1.24 -19.56 -8.96
CA ALA A 236 2.21 -18.48 -9.16
C ALA A 236 3.59 -19.04 -9.53
N ARG A 237 3.98 -20.15 -8.90
CA ARG A 237 5.23 -20.83 -9.25
C ARG A 237 5.19 -21.44 -10.66
N ASP A 238 4.10 -22.12 -11.02
CA ASP A 238 3.91 -22.66 -12.38
C ASP A 238 3.90 -21.53 -13.43
N LEU A 239 3.26 -20.40 -13.13
CA LEU A 239 3.24 -19.21 -13.97
C LEU A 239 4.67 -18.73 -14.23
N LEU A 240 5.47 -18.57 -13.17
CA LEU A 240 6.88 -18.20 -13.32
C LEU A 240 7.65 -19.23 -14.14
N ASP A 241 7.45 -20.52 -13.90
CA ASP A 241 8.14 -21.60 -14.62
C ASP A 241 7.80 -21.61 -16.12
N ARG A 242 6.54 -21.36 -16.49
CA ARG A 242 6.07 -21.31 -17.90
C ARG A 242 6.44 -20.01 -18.61
N SER A 243 6.56 -18.91 -17.87
CA SER A 243 6.90 -17.59 -18.41
C SER A 243 8.40 -17.31 -18.44
N TRP A 244 9.23 -18.07 -17.73
CA TRP A 244 10.66 -17.80 -17.67
C TRP A 244 11.31 -18.00 -19.05
N PRO A 245 12.08 -17.03 -19.58
CA PRO A 245 12.60 -17.18 -20.93
C PRO A 245 13.65 -18.29 -21.01
N ARG A 246 13.47 -19.19 -21.99
CA ARG A 246 14.24 -20.43 -22.16
C ARG A 246 15.73 -20.20 -22.44
N ASP A 247 16.12 -19.03 -22.95
CA ASP A 247 17.52 -18.74 -23.28
C ASP A 247 18.41 -18.60 -22.04
N ARG A 248 17.83 -18.39 -20.84
CA ARG A 248 18.56 -18.53 -19.57
C ARG A 248 18.82 -19.98 -19.18
N GLU A 249 18.07 -20.94 -19.73
CA GLU A 249 18.26 -22.35 -19.41
C GLU A 249 19.47 -22.99 -20.11
N GLN A 250 19.93 -22.41 -21.23
CA GLN A 250 21.02 -22.97 -22.04
C GLN A 250 22.42 -22.41 -21.72
N ALA A 251 22.53 -21.37 -20.88
CA ALA A 251 23.81 -20.76 -20.51
C ALA A 251 24.36 -21.34 -19.19
N ASP A 252 24.74 -22.62 -19.15
CA ASP A 252 25.45 -23.38 -18.08
C ASP A 252 24.99 -23.25 -16.61
N LYS A 253 24.01 -22.40 -16.27
CA LYS A 253 23.37 -22.21 -14.96
C LYS A 253 21.86 -21.89 -15.08
N PRO A 254 21.06 -22.76 -15.74
CA PRO A 254 19.61 -22.59 -15.99
C PRO A 254 18.76 -22.14 -14.79
N VAL A 255 19.09 -22.69 -13.62
CA VAL A 255 18.19 -22.72 -12.47
C VAL A 255 18.43 -21.54 -11.52
N GLU A 256 19.62 -20.95 -11.53
CA GLU A 256 20.02 -19.92 -10.55
C GLU A 256 19.20 -18.63 -10.71
N GLY A 257 18.96 -18.17 -11.94
CA GLY A 257 18.24 -16.90 -12.17
C GLY A 257 16.77 -16.93 -11.78
N LYS A 258 16.04 -17.99 -12.15
CA LYS A 258 14.62 -18.16 -11.84
C LYS A 258 14.39 -18.43 -10.35
N THR A 259 15.24 -19.29 -9.78
CA THR A 259 15.15 -19.68 -8.37
C THR A 259 15.52 -18.51 -7.47
N ALA A 260 16.59 -17.77 -7.77
CA ALA A 260 16.95 -16.57 -7.03
C ALA A 260 15.87 -15.48 -7.13
N PHE A 261 15.26 -15.29 -8.31
CA PHE A 261 14.14 -14.36 -8.48
C PHE A 261 12.96 -14.74 -7.58
N TRP A 262 12.54 -16.01 -7.63
CA TRP A 262 11.44 -16.51 -6.80
C TRP A 262 11.74 -16.37 -5.31
N ALA A 263 12.94 -16.75 -4.88
CA ALA A 263 13.35 -16.68 -3.48
C ALA A 263 13.42 -15.23 -2.98
N ALA A 264 13.97 -14.31 -3.79
CA ALA A 264 14.00 -12.89 -3.46
C ALA A 264 12.59 -12.29 -3.34
N LEU A 265 11.66 -12.68 -4.23
CA LEU A 265 10.28 -12.21 -4.19
C LEU A 265 9.58 -12.72 -2.93
N CYS A 266 9.71 -14.03 -2.65
CA CYS A 266 9.14 -14.64 -1.45
C CYS A 266 9.73 -14.02 -0.17
N LYS A 267 11.02 -13.72 -0.15
CA LYS A 267 11.68 -13.04 0.97
C LYS A 267 11.10 -11.65 1.20
N ALA A 268 10.93 -10.87 0.14
CA ALA A 268 10.33 -9.54 0.23
C ALA A 268 8.88 -9.60 0.73
N VAL A 269 8.09 -10.57 0.27
CA VAL A 269 6.72 -10.84 0.77
C VAL A 269 6.71 -11.20 2.25
N VAL A 270 7.53 -12.16 2.70
CA VAL A 270 7.54 -12.61 4.11
C VAL A 270 8.10 -11.55 5.07
N GLN A 271 8.95 -10.66 4.59
CA GLN A 271 9.51 -9.55 5.37
C GLN A 271 8.55 -8.37 5.54
N GLU A 272 7.49 -8.29 4.73
CA GLU A 272 6.49 -7.24 4.86
C GLU A 272 5.73 -7.42 6.20
N PRO A 273 5.56 -6.35 7.01
CA PRO A 273 4.96 -6.47 8.35
C PRO A 273 3.54 -7.05 8.40
N SER A 274 2.72 -6.76 7.40
CA SER A 274 1.36 -7.28 7.23
C SER A 274 1.32 -8.81 7.04
N TRP A 275 2.39 -9.43 6.52
CA TRP A 275 2.50 -10.91 6.46
C TRP A 275 2.28 -11.55 7.83
N THR A 276 3.06 -11.09 8.82
CA THR A 276 2.96 -11.61 10.19
C THR A 276 1.71 -11.06 10.90
N ARG A 277 1.44 -9.76 10.74
CA ARG A 277 0.31 -9.09 11.43
C ARG A 277 -1.03 -9.78 11.13
N PHE A 278 -1.27 -10.10 9.87
CA PHE A 278 -2.54 -10.70 9.45
C PHE A 278 -2.52 -12.23 9.42
N GLY A 279 -1.40 -12.86 9.80
CA GLY A 279 -1.24 -14.32 9.81
C GLY A 279 -1.47 -14.91 8.42
N LEU A 280 -0.77 -14.37 7.43
CA LEU A 280 -0.81 -14.84 6.03
C LEU A 280 -0.06 -16.17 5.84
N ASP A 281 0.68 -16.63 6.85
CA ASP A 281 1.25 -17.97 6.98
C ASP A 281 0.18 -19.08 6.95
N ARG A 282 -1.08 -18.73 7.19
CA ARG A 282 -2.23 -19.64 7.14
C ARG A 282 -2.83 -19.81 5.73
N LEU A 283 -2.36 -19.06 4.74
CA LEU A 283 -2.84 -19.20 3.37
C LEU A 283 -2.49 -20.59 2.82
N PRO A 284 -3.33 -21.15 1.93
CA PRO A 284 -2.93 -22.32 1.16
C PRO A 284 -1.59 -22.04 0.46
N HIS A 285 -0.69 -23.03 0.54
CA HIS A 285 0.65 -22.96 -0.06
C HIS A 285 1.57 -21.86 0.48
N ALA A 286 1.27 -21.24 1.63
CA ALA A 286 2.17 -20.30 2.30
C ALA A 286 3.54 -20.95 2.62
N ASP A 287 3.57 -22.26 2.86
CA ASP A 287 4.78 -23.03 3.08
C ASP A 287 5.74 -23.00 1.88
N LEU A 288 5.23 -22.92 0.64
CA LEU A 288 6.06 -22.76 -0.56
C LEU A 288 6.77 -21.40 -0.56
N ILE A 289 6.08 -20.34 -0.13
CA ILE A 289 6.62 -18.98 -0.04
C ILE A 289 7.69 -18.94 1.06
N GLU A 290 7.37 -19.42 2.26
CA GLU A 290 8.31 -19.39 3.39
C GLU A 290 9.56 -20.24 3.17
N ARG A 291 9.42 -21.42 2.56
CA ARG A 291 10.58 -22.25 2.22
C ARG A 291 11.48 -21.56 1.21
N ALA A 292 10.91 -20.94 0.18
CA ALA A 292 11.68 -20.21 -0.82
C ALA A 292 12.39 -18.98 -0.23
N ALA A 293 11.71 -18.23 0.64
CA ALA A 293 12.29 -17.08 1.35
C ALA A 293 13.50 -17.45 2.22
N LYS A 294 13.50 -18.65 2.82
CA LYS A 294 14.61 -19.17 3.64
C LYS A 294 15.80 -19.70 2.82
N ALA A 295 15.60 -19.98 1.53
CA ALA A 295 16.63 -20.55 0.66
C ALA A 295 17.58 -19.50 0.03
N SER A 296 17.35 -18.20 0.27
CA SER A 296 18.13 -17.07 -0.26
C SER A 296 18.96 -16.30 0.76
#